data_AF-A0A0R1XQF4-F1
#
_entry.id   AF-A0A0R1XQF4-F1
#
_cell.length_a   1.000
_cell.length_b   1.000
_cell.length_c   1.000
_cell.angle_alpha   90.00
_cell.angle_beta   90.00
_cell.angle_gamma   90.00
#
_symmetry.space_group_name_H-M   'P 1'
#
loop_
_entity.id
_entity.type
_entity.pdbx_description
1 polymer ?
#
loop_
_entity_poly.entity_id
_entity_poly.type
_entity_poly.pdbx_seq_one_letter_code
_entity_poly.pdbx_strand_id
1 'polypeptide(L)'
;MTESDGRHWLTREPAIVYFHRKYWFNIIAMIRDNGVSYYCNLASPFVIDKEALKYIDYDLDVKVFPDGEKRLLDVDEYEAHAKRWSYSPEIDHILKENVKVLVDWINNGKGPFSQEYVDIWYQRYLELSHRR
;
A
#
# COMPACT_ATOMS: atom_id res chain seq x y z
N MET A 1 0.13 0.88 -14.96
CA MET A 1 -1.29 0.96 -14.53
C MET A 1 -2.10 1.52 -15.67
N THR A 2 -3.23 0.91 -15.98
CA THR A 2 -4.16 1.39 -17.02
C THR A 2 -5.45 1.77 -16.31
N GLU A 3 -5.81 3.04 -16.40
CA GLU A 3 -7.04 3.58 -15.84
C GLU A 3 -8.26 3.18 -16.67
N SER A 4 -9.44 3.23 -16.07
CA SER A 4 -10.71 2.97 -16.75
C SER A 4 -10.99 3.96 -17.89
N ASP A 5 -10.38 5.15 -17.85
CA ASP A 5 -10.42 6.16 -18.91
C ASP A 5 -9.37 5.97 -20.03
N GLY A 6 -8.57 4.90 -19.96
CA GLY A 6 -7.54 4.56 -20.94
C GLY A 6 -6.19 5.24 -20.71
N ARG A 7 -6.01 6.05 -19.65
CA ARG A 7 -4.69 6.57 -19.30
C ARG A 7 -3.74 5.45 -18.87
N HIS A 8 -2.50 5.54 -19.33
CA HIS A 8 -1.44 4.61 -18.97
C HIS A 8 -0.36 5.30 -18.14
N TRP A 9 -0.12 4.78 -16.95
CA TRP A 9 1.01 5.16 -16.10
C TRP A 9 2.08 4.08 -16.15
N LEU A 10 3.27 4.46 -16.60
CA LEU A 10 4.47 3.62 -16.56
C LEU A 10 5.45 4.24 -15.54
N THR A 11 5.66 3.54 -14.43
CA THR A 11 6.79 3.83 -13.55
C THR A 11 7.99 3.05 -14.09
N ARG A 12 9.17 3.67 -14.13
CA ARG A 12 10.40 2.96 -14.52
C ARG A 12 11.07 2.32 -13.32
N GLU A 13 10.77 2.85 -12.14
CA GLU A 13 11.35 2.41 -10.89
C GLU A 13 10.67 1.12 -10.39
N PRO A 14 11.46 0.17 -9.87
CA PRO A 14 10.93 -1.06 -9.30
C PRO A 14 10.13 -0.75 -8.03
N ALA A 15 9.04 -1.50 -7.85
CA ALA A 15 8.22 -1.41 -6.66
C ALA A 15 7.88 -2.81 -6.14
N ILE A 16 7.82 -2.94 -4.82
CA ILE A 16 7.30 -4.13 -4.15
C ILE A 16 5.89 -3.80 -3.70
N VAL A 17 4.91 -4.59 -4.17
CA VAL A 17 3.53 -4.51 -3.70
C VAL A 17 3.30 -5.60 -2.67
N TYR A 18 2.93 -5.21 -1.47
CA TYR A 18 2.75 -6.07 -0.30
C TYR A 18 1.28 -6.16 0.09
N PHE A 19 0.77 -7.38 0.14
CA PHE A 19 -0.58 -7.69 0.59
C PHE A 19 -0.54 -8.64 1.78
N HIS A 20 -1.49 -8.51 2.70
CA HIS A 20 -1.64 -9.39 3.85
C HIS A 20 -3.11 -9.79 4.07
N ARG A 21 -3.35 -11.00 4.61
CA ARG A 21 -4.72 -11.52 4.82
C ARG A 21 -5.37 -11.10 6.14
N LYS A 22 -4.60 -10.49 7.05
CA LYS A 22 -5.04 -10.12 8.41
C LYS A 22 -5.25 -8.61 8.59
N TYR A 23 -4.48 -7.79 7.87
CA TYR A 23 -4.42 -6.35 8.10
C TYR A 23 -5.20 -5.63 7.02
N TRP A 24 -5.81 -4.51 7.39
CA TRP A 24 -6.62 -3.69 6.50
C TRP A 24 -5.79 -2.60 5.84
N PHE A 25 -4.66 -3.00 5.28
CA PHE A 25 -3.85 -2.15 4.41
C PHE A 25 -3.02 -2.99 3.44
N ASN A 26 -2.73 -2.41 2.29
CA ASN A 26 -1.67 -2.88 1.40
C ASN A 26 -0.58 -1.80 1.31
N ILE A 27 0.64 -2.21 0.95
CA ILE A 27 1.80 -1.32 0.96
C ILE A 27 2.53 -1.43 -0.37
N ILE A 28 2.83 -0.30 -0.98
CA ILE A 28 3.67 -0.18 -2.18
C ILE A 28 4.98 0.48 -1.76
N ALA A 29 6.06 -0.30 -1.72
CA ALA A 29 7.41 0.21 -1.51
C ALA A 29 8.05 0.54 -2.87
N MET A 30 8.19 1.82 -3.18
CA MET A 30 8.84 2.29 -4.42
C MET A 30 10.32 2.54 -4.16
N ILE A 31 11.17 1.82 -4.89
CA ILE A 31 12.62 1.81 -4.70
C ILE A 31 13.23 2.84 -5.65
N ARG A 32 13.91 3.85 -5.10
CA ARG A 32 14.60 4.90 -5.85
C ARG A 32 16.02 5.10 -5.33
N ASP A 33 16.85 5.79 -6.11
CA ASP A 33 18.25 6.06 -5.75
C ASP A 33 18.39 6.91 -4.47
N ASN A 34 17.39 7.75 -4.17
CA ASN A 34 17.36 8.59 -2.97
C ASN A 34 16.67 7.94 -1.77
N GLY A 35 16.38 6.63 -1.84
CA GLY A 35 15.75 5.85 -0.79
C GLY A 35 14.37 5.32 -1.16
N VAL A 36 13.77 4.58 -0.23
CA VAL A 36 12.46 3.94 -0.42
C VAL A 36 11.37 4.87 0.06
N SER A 37 10.32 5.02 -0.75
CA SER A 37 9.10 5.71 -0.34
C SER A 37 7.94 4.74 -0.39
N TYR A 38 6.98 4.94 0.51
CA TYR A 38 5.88 4.01 0.71
C TYR A 38 4.55 4.69 0.50
N TYR A 39 3.67 4.03 -0.25
CA TYR A 39 2.23 4.29 -0.21
C TYR A 39 1.56 3.15 0.54
N CYS A 40 0.71 3.49 1.48
CA CYS A 40 -0.02 2.52 2.28
C CYS A 40 -1.50 2.82 2.17
N ASN A 41 -2.21 1.97 1.44
CA ASN A 41 -3.64 2.18 1.23
C ASN A 41 -4.41 1.40 2.29
N LEU A 42 -5.28 2.08 3.02
CA LEU A 42 -6.22 1.41 3.91
C LEU A 42 -7.25 0.69 3.04
N ALA A 43 -7.21 -0.63 3.10
CA ALA A 43 -7.91 -1.50 2.17
C ALA A 43 -8.31 -2.79 2.86
N SER A 44 -9.39 -3.45 2.43
CA SER A 44 -9.77 -4.76 2.98
C SER A 44 -8.64 -5.78 2.75
N PRO A 45 -8.50 -6.80 3.62
CA PRO A 45 -7.64 -7.94 3.33
C PRO A 45 -7.98 -8.55 1.97
N PHE A 46 -6.96 -8.92 1.21
CA PHE A 46 -7.16 -9.39 -0.15
C PHE A 46 -7.77 -10.80 -0.19
N VAL A 47 -8.53 -11.05 -1.25
CA VAL A 47 -8.93 -12.39 -1.69
C VAL A 47 -8.30 -12.70 -3.04
N ILE A 48 -8.13 -13.98 -3.36
CA ILE A 48 -7.63 -14.42 -4.68
C ILE A 48 -8.64 -15.42 -5.22
N ASP A 49 -9.04 -15.23 -6.46
CA ASP A 49 -9.79 -16.21 -7.23
C ASP A 49 -9.08 -16.54 -8.56
N LYS A 50 -9.80 -17.18 -9.49
CA LYS A 50 -9.25 -17.59 -10.79
C LYS A 50 -8.91 -16.42 -11.71
N GLU A 51 -9.49 -15.24 -11.48
CA GLU A 51 -9.27 -14.07 -12.30
C GLU A 51 -8.12 -13.25 -11.74
N ALA A 52 -8.20 -12.89 -10.45
CA ALA A 52 -7.32 -11.89 -9.88
C ALA A 52 -7.23 -11.91 -8.35
N LEU A 53 -6.25 -11.16 -7.85
CA LEU A 53 -6.25 -10.64 -6.50
C LEU A 53 -7.25 -9.47 -6.42
N LYS A 54 -8.12 -9.47 -5.42
CA LYS A 54 -9.20 -8.48 -5.23
C LYS A 54 -9.19 -7.95 -3.79
N TYR A 55 -9.47 -6.66 -3.63
CA TYR A 55 -9.64 -5.98 -2.36
C TYR A 55 -10.53 -4.74 -2.56
N ILE A 56 -11.06 -4.20 -1.47
CA ILE A 56 -11.79 -2.91 -1.43
C ILE A 56 -10.80 -1.86 -0.93
N ASP A 57 -10.62 -0.79 -1.70
CA ASP A 57 -9.89 0.41 -1.27
C ASP A 57 -10.86 1.36 -0.55
N TYR A 58 -10.41 1.99 0.53
CA TYR A 58 -11.21 2.91 1.35
C TYR A 58 -10.73 4.35 1.24
N ASP A 59 -9.92 4.70 0.24
CA ASP A 59 -9.54 6.07 -0.13
C ASP A 59 -8.75 6.83 0.97
N LEU A 60 -8.28 6.13 1.99
CA LEU A 60 -7.45 6.71 3.05
C LEU A 60 -6.04 6.16 2.92
N ASP A 61 -5.09 7.04 2.65
CA ASP A 61 -3.72 6.64 2.37
C ASP A 61 -2.71 7.27 3.32
N VAL A 62 -1.66 6.51 3.65
CA VAL A 62 -0.48 7.04 4.33
C VAL A 62 0.70 6.99 3.38
N LYS A 63 1.31 8.16 3.13
CA LYS A 63 2.56 8.28 2.39
C LYS A 63 3.73 8.44 3.36
N VAL A 64 4.77 7.64 3.16
CA VAL A 64 6.05 7.74 3.88
C VAL A 64 7.14 8.13 2.89
N PHE A 65 7.80 9.25 3.15
CA PHE A 65 8.90 9.76 2.34
C PHE A 65 10.23 9.09 2.74
N PRO A 66 11.28 9.15 1.88
CA PRO A 66 12.56 8.51 2.17
C PRO A 66 13.27 9.04 3.43
N ASP A 67 12.97 10.26 3.85
CA ASP A 67 13.46 10.88 5.08
C ASP A 67 12.66 10.48 6.33
N GLY A 68 11.61 9.66 6.17
CA GLY A 68 10.72 9.23 7.24
C GLY A 68 9.54 10.16 7.52
N GLU A 69 9.40 11.29 6.80
CA GLU A 69 8.21 12.14 6.88
C GLU A 69 6.96 11.30 6.54
N LYS A 70 5.89 11.49 7.30
CA LYS A 70 4.61 10.78 7.15
C LYS A 70 3.51 11.77 6.82
N ARG A 71 2.72 11.51 5.78
CA ARG A 71 1.53 12.29 5.43
C ARG A 71 0.31 11.40 5.29
N LEU A 72 -0.78 11.82 5.91
CA LEU A 72 -2.11 11.28 5.65
C LEU A 72 -2.65 12.00 4.40
N LEU A 73 -3.16 11.23 3.45
CA LEU A 73 -3.70 11.71 2.18
C LEU A 73 -5.19 11.33 2.07
N ASP A 74 -5.89 12.02 1.18
CA ASP A 74 -7.24 11.66 0.68
C ASP A 74 -8.35 11.55 1.74
N VAL A 75 -8.16 12.23 2.89
CA VAL A 75 -9.14 12.32 3.99
C VAL A 75 -10.51 12.84 3.51
N ASP A 76 -10.53 13.86 2.65
CA ASP A 76 -11.77 14.43 2.12
C ASP A 76 -12.52 13.43 1.22
N GLU A 77 -11.78 12.61 0.45
CA GLU A 77 -12.35 11.57 -0.40
C GLU A 77 -12.92 10.43 0.43
N TYR A 78 -12.18 9.96 1.44
CA TYR A 78 -12.68 9.01 2.43
C TYR A 78 -13.98 9.50 3.08
N GLU A 79 -14.03 10.75 3.57
CA GLU A 79 -15.24 11.28 4.20
C GLU A 79 -16.43 11.36 3.24
N ALA A 80 -16.20 11.74 1.98
CA ALA A 80 -17.23 11.81 0.96
C ALA A 80 -17.75 10.41 0.58
N HIS A 81 -16.85 9.45 0.37
CA HIS A 81 -17.18 8.08 0.01
C HIS A 81 -17.82 7.32 1.17
N ALA A 82 -17.38 7.55 2.41
CA ALA A 82 -18.01 6.98 3.60
C ALA A 82 -19.48 7.39 3.72
N LYS A 83 -19.81 8.66 3.44
CA LYS A 83 -21.20 9.14 3.40
C LYS A 83 -21.96 8.56 2.20
N ARG A 84 -21.37 8.61 1.01
CA ARG A 84 -22.00 8.16 -0.25
C ARG A 84 -22.36 6.68 -0.22
N TRP A 85 -21.47 5.85 0.27
CA TRP A 85 -21.59 4.39 0.30
C TRP A 85 -22.05 3.85 1.65
N SER A 86 -22.33 4.74 2.61
CA SER A 86 -22.82 4.38 3.95
C SER A 86 -21.91 3.37 4.65
N TYR A 87 -20.61 3.69 4.74
CA TYR A 87 -19.67 2.86 5.49
C TYR A 87 -20.18 2.71 6.92
N SER A 88 -20.24 1.47 7.39
CA SER A 88 -20.77 1.20 8.73
C SER A 88 -19.81 1.76 9.80
N PRO A 89 -20.33 2.08 11.01
CA PRO A 89 -19.46 2.45 12.13
C PRO A 89 -18.40 1.39 12.45
N GLU A 90 -18.67 0.12 12.12
CA GLU A 90 -17.71 -0.98 12.26
C GLU A 90 -16.54 -0.83 11.28
N ILE A 91 -16.79 -0.50 10.01
CA ILE A 91 -15.73 -0.27 9.02
C ILE A 91 -14.86 0.91 9.44
N ASP A 92 -15.47 2.04 9.81
CA ASP A 92 -14.72 3.22 10.29
C ASP A 92 -13.85 2.89 11.51
N HIS A 93 -14.38 2.08 12.45
CA HIS A 93 -13.60 1.59 13.58
C HIS A 93 -12.42 0.70 13.15
N ILE A 94 -12.64 -0.27 12.26
CA ILE A 94 -11.60 -1.16 11.75
C ILE A 94 -10.48 -0.36 11.07
N LEU A 95 -10.83 0.61 10.23
CA LEU A 95 -9.85 1.45 9.53
C LEU A 95 -9.02 2.26 10.53
N LYS A 96 -9.66 2.91 11.51
CA LYS A 96 -8.96 3.67 12.56
C LYS A 96 -8.01 2.81 13.38
N GLU A 97 -8.39 1.58 13.74
CA GLU A 97 -7.49 0.68 14.45
C GLU A 97 -6.33 0.20 13.56
N ASN A 98 -6.58 -0.07 12.28
CA ASN A 98 -5.53 -0.49 11.35
C ASN A 98 -4.56 0.66 11.01
N VAL A 99 -4.99 1.93 11.04
CA VAL A 99 -4.08 3.08 10.97
C VAL A 99 -3.07 3.04 12.13
N LYS A 100 -3.51 2.72 13.36
CA LYS A 100 -2.59 2.60 14.51
C LYS A 100 -1.58 1.47 14.31
N VAL A 101 -2.04 0.33 13.81
CA VAL A 101 -1.17 -0.83 13.50
C VAL A 101 -0.17 -0.45 12.40
N LEU A 102 -0.62 0.23 11.35
CA LEU A 102 0.23 0.69 10.26
C LEU A 102 1.31 1.66 10.75
N VAL A 103 0.94 2.64 11.58
CA VAL A 103 1.88 3.58 12.19
C VAL A 103 2.91 2.86 13.06
N ASP A 104 2.49 1.85 13.83
CA ASP A 104 3.41 0.99 14.59
C ASP A 104 4.37 0.21 13.67
N TRP A 105 3.89 -0.31 12.54
CA TRP A 105 4.76 -0.97 11.55
C TRP A 105 5.79 -0.02 10.96
N ILE A 106 5.36 1.19 10.58
CA ILE A 106 6.25 2.22 10.04
C ILE A 106 7.31 2.61 11.07
N ASN A 107 6.91 2.90 12.31
CA ASN A 107 7.81 3.37 13.36
C ASN A 107 8.84 2.32 13.80
N ASN A 108 8.51 1.03 13.65
CA ASN A 108 9.37 -0.08 14.06
C ASN A 108 10.00 -0.82 12.87
N GLY A 109 9.90 -0.29 11.64
CA GLY A 109 10.50 -0.91 10.44
C GLY A 109 10.00 -2.34 10.18
N LYS A 110 8.72 -2.63 10.43
CA LYS A 110 8.18 -4.01 10.32
C LYS A 110 7.87 -4.36 8.87
N GLY A 111 8.17 -5.61 8.50
CA GLY A 111 7.80 -6.15 7.18
C GLY A 111 8.37 -5.31 6.05
N PRO A 112 7.54 -4.79 5.11
CA PRO A 112 8.03 -4.02 3.97
C PRO A 112 8.74 -2.71 4.34
N PHE A 113 8.63 -2.22 5.57
CA PHE A 113 9.35 -1.03 6.04
C PHE A 113 10.78 -1.32 6.53
N SER A 114 11.21 -2.59 6.60
CA SER A 114 12.60 -2.97 6.88
C SER A 114 13.42 -2.90 5.59
N GLN A 115 14.62 -2.33 5.70
CA GLN A 115 15.55 -2.27 4.57
C GLN A 115 15.92 -3.68 4.09
N GLU A 116 16.15 -4.60 5.03
CA GLU A 116 16.50 -5.99 4.73
C GLU A 116 15.38 -6.70 3.96
N TYR A 117 14.11 -6.44 4.30
CA TYR A 117 12.98 -6.97 3.55
C TYR A 117 13.00 -6.47 2.11
N VAL A 118 13.14 -5.16 1.91
CA VAL A 118 13.19 -4.56 0.57
C VAL A 118 14.36 -5.13 -0.24
N ASP A 119 15.54 -5.21 0.37
CA ASP A 119 16.76 -5.72 -0.27
C ASP A 119 16.60 -7.16 -0.73
N ILE A 120 16.07 -8.05 0.11
CA ILE A 120 15.87 -9.46 -0.23
C ILE A 120 14.97 -9.60 -1.47
N TRP A 121 13.84 -8.90 -1.49
CA TRP A 121 12.89 -9.00 -2.60
C TRP A 121 13.37 -8.29 -3.85
N TYR A 122 14.11 -7.20 -3.71
CA TYR A 122 14.73 -6.53 -4.83
C TYR A 122 15.84 -7.37 -5.48
N GLN A 123 16.72 -7.99 -4.68
CA GLN A 123 17.71 -8.94 -5.17
C GLN A 123 17.03 -10.12 -5.87
N ARG A 124 15.95 -10.65 -5.29
CA ARG A 124 15.18 -11.72 -5.93
C ARG A 124 14.60 -11.31 -7.28
N TYR A 125 14.10 -10.08 -7.40
CA TYR A 125 13.66 -9.53 -8.68
C TYR A 125 14.80 -9.47 -9.70
N LEU A 126 15.99 -9.00 -9.30
CA LEU A 126 17.18 -8.95 -10.16
C LEU A 126 17.57 -10.35 -10.64
N GLU A 127 17.59 -11.35 -9.76
CA GLU A 127 17.89 -12.74 -10.16
C GLU A 127 16.91 -13.29 -11.20
N LEU A 128 15.62 -12.98 -11.06
CA LEU A 128 14.57 -13.45 -11.98
C LEU A 128 14.57 -12.69 -13.30
N SER A 129 14.96 -11.41 -13.30
CA SER A 129 15.02 -10.58 -14.51
C SER A 129 16.25 -10.90 -15.37
N HIS A 130 17.38 -11.28 -14.77
CA HIS A 130 18.60 -11.69 -15.48
C HIS A 130 18.54 -13.14 -16.03
N ARG A 131 17.49 -13.91 -15.71
CA ARG A 131 17.26 -15.26 -16.27
C ARG A 131 16.48 -15.24 -17.59
N ARG A 132 16.36 -14.08 -18.23
CA ARG A 132 15.71 -13.90 -19.53
C ARG A 132 16.72 -13.74 -20.65
#